data_AF-K9PH58-F1
#
_entry.id   AF-K9PH58-F1
#
_cell.length_a   1.000
_cell.length_b   1.000
_cell.length_c   1.000
_cell.angle_alpha   90.00
_cell.angle_beta   90.00
_cell.angle_gamma   90.00
#
_symmetry.space_group_name_H-M   'P 1'
#
loop_
_entity.id
_entity.type
_entity.pdbx_description
1 polymer ?
#
loop_
_entity_poly.entity_id
_entity_poly.type
_entity_poly.pdbx_seq_one_letter_code
_entity_poly.pdbx_strand_id
1 'polypeptide(L)'
;MHALSIPTWIIHVSSVIEWIAAIWLIWTYGELTSNRTWWGLSLAMLPALVSAMCACTWHYFDNAQSLEWLVTLQATMTLVGNFTMWAAAVWIWRSAQPASKSVNSEQ
;
A
#
# COMPACT_ATOMS: atom_id res chain seq x y z
N MET A 1 25.68 -5.89 16.02
CA MET A 1 24.94 -6.42 14.85
C MET A 1 25.22 -5.50 13.68
N HIS A 2 25.29 -6.01 12.44
CA HIS A 2 25.80 -5.26 11.29
C HIS A 2 24.82 -4.16 10.85
N ALA A 3 25.32 -2.91 10.80
CA ALA A 3 24.63 -1.80 10.16
C ALA A 3 24.47 -2.10 8.65
N LEU A 4 23.34 -1.67 8.07
CA LEU A 4 23.11 -1.76 6.64
C LEU A 4 24.18 -0.95 5.89
N SER A 5 24.62 -1.48 4.74
CA SER A 5 25.53 -0.75 3.86
C SER A 5 24.85 0.49 3.25
N ILE A 6 25.64 1.49 2.87
CA ILE A 6 25.13 2.70 2.21
C ILE A 6 24.27 2.36 0.97
N PRO A 7 24.69 1.45 0.05
CA PRO A 7 23.84 1.04 -1.07
C PRO A 7 22.49 0.47 -0.63
N THR A 8 22.46 -0.32 0.45
CA THR A 8 21.20 -0.91 0.93
C THR A 8 20.27 0.15 1.50
N TRP A 9 20.80 1.16 2.20
CA TRP A 9 20.03 2.31 2.68
C TRP A 9 19.40 3.11 1.54
N ILE A 10 20.15 3.32 0.44
CA ILE A 10 19.64 4.02 -0.74
C ILE A 10 18.38 3.33 -1.25
N ILE A 11 18.40 2.01 -1.40
CA ILE A 11 17.25 1.22 -1.88
C ILE A 11 16.04 1.37 -0.94
N HIS A 12 16.24 1.28 0.38
CA HIS A 12 15.14 1.40 1.34
C HIS A 12 14.47 2.77 1.26
N VAL A 13 15.27 3.83 1.27
CA VAL A 13 14.76 5.20 1.24
C VAL A 13 14.13 5.52 -0.10
N SER A 14 14.75 5.11 -1.22
CA SER A 14 14.18 5.34 -2.54
C SER A 14 12.83 4.63 -2.69
N SER A 15 12.73 3.36 -2.30
CA SER A 15 11.47 2.61 -2.39
C SER A 15 10.35 3.19 -1.52
N VAL A 16 10.66 3.71 -0.33
CA VAL A 16 9.67 4.42 0.50
C VAL A 16 9.17 5.69 -0.19
N ILE A 17 10.08 6.49 -0.75
CA ILE A 17 9.72 7.72 -1.49
C ILE A 17 8.88 7.38 -2.72
N GLU A 18 9.29 6.40 -3.51
CA GLU A 18 8.57 5.93 -4.69
C GLU A 18 7.16 5.46 -4.33
N TRP A 19 7.00 4.75 -3.20
CA TRP A 19 5.70 4.30 -2.73
C TRP A 19 4.79 5.47 -2.30
N ILE A 20 5.34 6.46 -1.59
CA ILE A 20 4.60 7.69 -1.23
C ILE A 20 4.15 8.43 -2.49
N ALA A 21 5.04 8.58 -3.47
CA ALA A 21 4.71 9.22 -4.74
C ALA A 21 3.61 8.45 -5.49
N ALA A 22 3.66 7.12 -5.51
CA ALA A 22 2.62 6.28 -6.12
C ALA A 22 1.25 6.46 -5.43
N ILE A 23 1.20 6.45 -4.11
CA ILE A 23 -0.03 6.72 -3.34
C ILE A 23 -0.61 8.08 -3.70
N TRP A 24 0.24 9.12 -3.73
CA TRP A 24 -0.16 10.48 -4.05
C TRP A 24 -0.71 10.61 -5.48
N LEU A 25 -0.06 9.98 -6.46
CA LEU A 25 -0.51 9.98 -7.85
C LEU A 25 -1.85 9.25 -8.01
N ILE A 26 -2.03 8.09 -7.36
CA ILE A 26 -3.28 7.31 -7.41
C ILE A 26 -4.42 8.08 -6.73
N TRP A 27 -4.15 8.74 -5.61
CA TRP A 27 -5.12 9.61 -4.94
C TRP A 27 -5.58 10.74 -5.88
N THR A 28 -4.62 11.47 -6.46
CA THR A 28 -4.88 12.59 -7.38
C THR A 28 -5.67 12.11 -8.59
N TYR A 29 -5.32 10.95 -9.15
CA TYR A 29 -6.06 10.35 -10.25
C TYR A 29 -7.52 10.02 -9.88
N GLY A 30 -7.74 9.48 -8.68
CA GLY A 30 -9.09 9.22 -8.16
C GLY A 30 -9.95 10.48 -8.01
N GLU A 31 -9.35 11.59 -7.55
CA GLU A 31 -10.03 12.88 -7.46
C GLU A 31 -10.37 13.45 -8.84
N LEU A 32 -9.39 13.49 -9.75
CA LEU A 32 -9.57 14.05 -11.10
C LEU A 32 -10.59 13.28 -11.92
N THR A 33 -10.66 11.95 -11.77
CA THR A 33 -11.65 11.11 -12.46
C THR A 33 -12.98 10.97 -11.72
N SER A 34 -13.08 11.55 -10.51
CA SER A 34 -14.20 11.32 -9.58
C SER A 34 -14.49 9.83 -9.33
N ASN A 35 -13.48 8.96 -9.50
CA ASN A 35 -13.61 7.53 -9.32
C ASN A 35 -13.16 7.11 -7.92
N ARG A 36 -14.16 6.83 -7.08
CA ARG A 36 -13.96 6.43 -5.68
C ARG A 36 -13.18 5.12 -5.51
N THR A 37 -13.10 4.26 -6.53
CA THR A 37 -12.34 3.00 -6.43
C THR A 37 -10.83 3.25 -6.39
N TRP A 38 -10.35 4.22 -7.18
CA TRP A 38 -8.94 4.62 -7.20
C TRP A 38 -8.54 5.38 -5.94
N TRP A 39 -9.43 6.23 -5.44
CA TRP A 39 -9.27 6.84 -4.12
C TRP A 39 -9.24 5.80 -2.99
N GLY A 40 -10.07 4.75 -3.10
CA GLY A 40 -10.01 3.62 -2.17
C GLY A 40 -8.68 2.84 -2.24
N LEU A 41 -8.12 2.69 -3.44
CA LEU A 41 -6.82 2.02 -3.63
C LEU A 41 -5.67 2.79 -2.96
N SER A 42 -5.61 4.12 -3.09
CA SER A 42 -4.53 4.90 -2.45
C SER A 42 -4.55 4.74 -0.92
N LEU A 43 -5.73 4.72 -0.29
CA LEU A 43 -5.87 4.41 1.13
C LEU A 43 -5.48 2.98 1.47
N ALA A 44 -5.85 2.02 0.62
CA ALA A 44 -5.53 0.60 0.81
C ALA A 44 -4.02 0.31 0.77
N MET A 45 -3.21 1.20 0.19
CA MET A 45 -1.75 1.09 0.13
C MET A 45 -1.02 1.59 1.39
N LEU A 46 -1.71 2.33 2.27
CA LEU A 46 -1.10 2.92 3.48
C LEU A 46 -0.54 1.90 4.48
N PRO A 47 -1.18 0.74 4.75
CA PRO A 47 -0.59 -0.24 5.66
C PRO A 47 0.77 -0.75 5.18
N ALA A 48 0.96 -0.95 3.87
CA ALA A 48 2.26 -1.34 3.32
C ALA A 48 3.34 -0.26 3.52
N LEU A 49 2.96 1.02 3.46
CA LEU A 49 3.87 2.13 3.78
C LEU A 49 4.29 2.10 5.26
N VAL A 50 3.34 1.90 6.18
CA VAL A 50 3.63 1.78 7.61
C VAL A 50 4.57 0.61 7.88
N SER A 51 4.36 -0.52 7.21
CA SER A 51 5.27 -1.67 7.27
C SER A 51 6.71 -1.28 6.88
N ALA A 52 6.89 -0.65 5.71
CA ALA A 52 8.22 -0.21 5.26
C ALA A 52 8.88 0.78 6.24
N MET A 53 8.11 1.72 6.78
CA MET A 53 8.60 2.67 7.79
C MET A 53 9.04 1.99 9.09
N CYS A 54 8.35 0.93 9.53
CA CYS A 54 8.76 0.15 10.70
C CYS A 54 10.11 -0.53 10.48
N ALA A 55 10.31 -1.16 9.32
CA ALA A 55 11.59 -1.80 8.95
C ALA A 55 12.73 -0.78 8.90
N CYS A 56 12.54 0.35 8.20
CA CYS A 56 13.53 1.42 8.14
C CYS A 56 13.87 1.99 9.52
N THR A 57 12.87 2.15 10.39
CA THR A 57 13.07 2.65 11.77
C THR A 57 13.89 1.67 12.60
N TRP A 58 13.56 0.38 12.58
CA TRP A 58 14.31 -0.63 13.32
C TRP A 58 15.77 -0.71 12.88
N HIS A 59 16.01 -0.62 11.58
CA HIS A 59 17.34 -0.58 11.00
C HIS A 59 18.11 0.71 11.30
N TYR A 60 17.43 1.86 11.37
CA TYR A 60 18.04 3.13 11.77
C TYR A 60 18.63 3.06 13.18
N PHE A 61 18.00 2.31 14.08
CA PHE A 61 18.47 2.06 15.44
C PHE A 61 19.33 0.79 15.57
N ASP A 62 20.05 0.41 14.51
CA ASP A 62 20.99 -0.72 14.50
C ASP A 62 20.39 -2.05 14.98
N ASN A 63 19.10 -2.28 14.71
CA ASN A 63 18.36 -3.48 15.12
C ASN A 63 18.31 -3.64 16.65
N ALA A 64 18.17 -2.53 17.38
CA ALA A 64 18.04 -2.55 18.83
C ALA A 64 16.92 -3.51 19.29
N GLN A 65 17.25 -4.40 20.23
CA GLN A 65 16.31 -5.40 20.75
C GLN A 65 15.09 -4.76 21.44
N SER A 66 15.26 -3.59 22.04
CA SER A 66 14.15 -2.81 22.63
C SER A 66 13.08 -2.39 21.60
N LEU A 67 13.41 -2.42 20.31
CA LEU A 67 12.54 -2.06 19.20
C LEU A 67 12.10 -3.28 18.37
N GLU A 68 12.39 -4.50 18.80
CA GLU A 68 12.03 -5.73 18.07
C GLU A 68 10.52 -5.85 17.80
N TRP A 69 9.67 -5.24 18.63
CA TRP A 69 8.22 -5.16 18.40
C TRP A 69 7.85 -4.48 17.06
N LEU A 70 8.72 -3.63 16.50
CA LEU A 70 8.55 -3.04 15.17
C LEU A 70 8.54 -4.11 14.08
N VAL A 71 9.26 -5.23 14.26
CA VAL A 71 9.27 -6.35 13.31
C VAL A 71 7.90 -7.04 13.29
N THR A 72 7.29 -7.23 14.46
CA THR A 72 5.92 -7.78 14.56
C THR A 72 4.90 -6.82 13.94
N LEU A 73 5.05 -5.52 14.20
CA LEU A 73 4.18 -4.50 13.60
C LEU A 73 4.35 -4.46 12.07
N GLN A 74 5.58 -4.49 11.58
CA GLN A 74 5.91 -4.58 10.15
C GLN A 74 5.22 -5.79 9.51
N ALA A 75 5.38 -6.98 10.08
CA ALA A 75 4.76 -8.19 9.56
C ALA A 75 3.23 -8.09 9.54
N THR A 76 2.64 -7.54 10.62
CA THR A 76 1.19 -7.34 10.73
C THR A 76 0.68 -6.36 9.67
N MET A 77 1.35 -5.22 9.50
CA MET A 77 0.99 -4.22 8.51
C MET A 77 1.20 -4.71 7.07
N THR A 78 2.17 -5.60 6.85
CA THR A 78 2.35 -6.29 5.57
C THR A 78 1.15 -7.19 5.27
N LEU A 79 0.72 -8.00 6.24
CA LEU A 79 -0.44 -8.87 6.09
C LEU A 79 -1.70 -8.04 5.80
N VAL A 80 -1.97 -7.03 6.62
CA VAL A 80 -3.11 -6.12 6.45
C VAL A 80 -3.05 -5.42 5.09
N GLY A 81 -1.88 -4.90 4.70
CA GLY A 81 -1.67 -4.21 3.43
C GLY A 81 -1.97 -5.08 2.21
N ASN A 82 -1.57 -6.35 2.25
CA ASN A 82 -1.90 -7.29 1.17
C ASN A 82 -3.42 -7.51 1.07
N PHE A 83 -4.11 -7.67 2.19
CA PHE A 83 -5.57 -7.84 2.20
C PHE A 83 -6.31 -6.58 1.74
N THR A 84 -5.90 -5.40 2.18
CA THR A 84 -6.54 -4.14 1.77
C THR A 84 -6.34 -3.88 0.29
N MET A 85 -5.12 -4.07 -0.24
CA MET A 85 -4.87 -3.91 -1.68
C MET A 85 -5.60 -4.96 -2.52
N TRP A 86 -5.68 -6.21 -2.05
CA TRP A 86 -6.48 -7.24 -2.71
C TRP A 86 -7.97 -6.86 -2.76
N ALA A 87 -8.53 -6.40 -1.64
CA ALA A 87 -9.92 -5.95 -1.58
C ALA A 87 -10.17 -4.75 -2.51
N ALA A 88 -9.25 -3.78 -2.55
CA ALA A 88 -9.32 -2.64 -3.47
C ALA A 88 -9.25 -3.08 -4.94
N ALA A 89 -8.38 -4.03 -5.28
CA ALA A 89 -8.29 -4.59 -6.63
C ALA A 89 -9.59 -5.30 -7.06
N VAL A 90 -10.19 -6.10 -6.16
CA VAL A 90 -11.50 -6.72 -6.39
C VAL A 90 -12.58 -5.66 -6.59
N TRP A 91 -12.56 -4.57 -5.82
CA TRP A 91 -13.52 -3.49 -5.98
C TRP A 91 -13.39 -2.79 -7.34
N ILE A 92 -12.16 -2.45 -7.75
CA ILE A 92 -11.87 -1.88 -9.07
C ILE A 92 -12.38 -2.81 -10.18
N TRP A 93 -12.07 -4.11 -10.10
CA TRP A 93 -12.54 -5.11 -11.07
C TRP A 93 -14.06 -5.12 -11.19
N ARG A 94 -14.77 -5.12 -10.05
CA ARG A 94 -16.24 -5.14 -10.03
C ARG A 94 -16.85 -3.87 -10.60
N SER A 95 -16.23 -2.72 -10.35
CA SER A 95 -16.67 -1.43 -10.90
C SER A 95 -16.36 -1.26 -12.39
N ALA A 96 -15.39 -1.99 -12.93
CA ALA A 96 -15.05 -1.96 -14.35
C ALA A 96 -15.94 -2.87 -15.22
N GLN A 97 -16.72 -3.76 -14.62
CA GLN A 97 -17.62 -4.63 -15.38
C GLN A 97 -18.80 -3.81 -15.95
N PRO A 98 -19.09 -3.92 -17.26
CA PRO A 98 -20.25 -3.27 -17.84
C PRO A 98 -21.51 -3.82 -17.16
N ALA A 99 -22.45 -2.94 -16.80
CA ALA A 99 -23.76 -3.35 -16.32
C ALA A 99 -24.34 -4.34 -17.34
N SER A 100 -24.54 -5.60 -16.94
CA SER A 100 -25.21 -6.56 -17.81
C SER A 100 -26.57 -5.96 -18.18
N LYS A 101 -26.77 -5.70 -19.48
CA LYS A 101 -28.03 -5.21 -20.05
C LYS A 101 -29.20 -5.98 -19.43
N SER A 102 -29.94 -5.34 -18.54
CA SER A 102 -31.34 -5.71 -18.29
C SER A 102 -32.15 -5.20 -19.49
N VAL A 103 -32.04 -5.89 -20.61
CA VAL A 103 -32.93 -5.68 -21.76
C VAL A 103 -33.67 -6.98 -22.01
N ASN A 104 -34.99 -6.88 -21.82
CA ASN A 104 -36.07 -7.75 -22.29
C ASN A 104 -36.36 -9.07 -21.55
N SER A 105 -37.08 -8.94 -20.44
CA SER A 105 -38.36 -9.64 -20.21
C SER A 105 -39.26 -8.59 -19.53
N GLU A 106 -40.30 -8.04 -20.12
CA GLU A 106 -41.50 -8.72 -20.61
C GLU A 106 -42.10 -7.93 -21.79
N GLN A 107 -42.39 -8.66 -22.86
CA GLN A 107 -43.49 -8.37 -23.78
C GLN A 107 -44.79 -8.87 -23.16
#